data_AF-A0A972IED9-F1
#
_entry.id   AF-A0A972IED9-F1
#
_cell.length_a   1.000
_cell.length_b   1.000
_cell.length_c   1.000
_cell.angle_alpha   90.00
_cell.angle_beta   90.00
_cell.angle_gamma   90.00
#
_symmetry.space_group_name_H-M   'P 1'
#
loop_
_entity.id
_entity.type
_entity.pdbx_description
1 polymer ?
#
loop_
_entity_poly.entity_id
_entity_poly.type
_entity_poly.pdbx_seq_one_letter_code
_entity_poly.pdbx_strand_id
1 'polypeptide(L)'
;RNARDVQLGGLVGIALTTIFAGGISLLVVAGAQGLGKAGDDLAVLRTTSLMGSILSPQMERGFMFLLAVAAFPSACFSSFIAANSFKTTLPKVNPFITCGLGTAGSVALVISGYAGNAAGVFTIIGASFGPVCGAIAADYLLAGKGWAGPRAGFNPAGWISWIVGFAVGAFNFIPARPFDMPCPPVAAFLVGFVLYFLLAKAGMESRVLPMPGGEQPAAE
;
A
#
# COMPACT_ATOMS: atom_id res chain seq x y z
N ARG A 1 20.89 10.08 -4.59
CA ARG A 1 20.14 8.82 -4.78
C ARG A 1 20.22 8.46 -6.25
N ASN A 2 20.65 7.24 -6.58
CA ASN A 2 20.72 6.75 -7.97
C ASN A 2 19.62 5.69 -8.22
N ALA A 3 19.45 5.24 -9.47
CA ALA A 3 18.42 4.27 -9.83
C ALA A 3 18.55 2.94 -9.07
N ARG A 4 19.80 2.53 -8.76
CA ARG A 4 20.09 1.31 -8.00
C ARG A 4 19.54 1.38 -6.57
N ASP A 5 19.63 2.53 -5.91
CA ASP A 5 19.07 2.73 -4.57
C ASP A 5 17.55 2.50 -4.56
N VAL A 6 16.86 2.99 -5.58
CA VAL A 6 15.40 2.85 -5.73
C VAL A 6 15.02 1.39 -5.99
N GLN A 7 15.76 0.72 -6.89
CA GLN A 7 15.54 -0.69 -7.21
C GLN A 7 15.79 -1.61 -6.02
N LEU A 8 16.87 -1.40 -5.27
CA LEU A 8 17.15 -2.18 -4.06
C LEU A 8 16.09 -1.92 -2.98
N GLY A 9 15.65 -0.67 -2.82
CA GLY A 9 14.56 -0.34 -1.91
C GLY A 9 13.26 -1.08 -2.24
N GLY A 10 12.89 -1.15 -3.53
CA GLY A 10 11.69 -1.88 -3.96
C GLY A 10 11.85 -3.40 -3.92
N LEU A 11 12.90 -3.95 -4.54
CA LEU A 11 13.09 -5.39 -4.69
C LEU A 11 13.45 -6.06 -3.37
N VAL A 12 14.41 -5.51 -2.64
CA VAL A 12 14.88 -6.09 -1.37
C VAL A 12 14.01 -5.58 -0.22
N GLY A 13 13.81 -4.27 -0.14
CA GLY A 13 13.12 -3.65 1.01
C GLY A 13 11.62 -3.93 1.09
N ILE A 14 10.92 -4.07 -0.05
CA ILE A 14 9.47 -4.31 -0.10
C ILE A 14 9.15 -5.73 -0.55
N ALA A 15 9.57 -6.13 -1.75
CA ALA A 15 9.13 -7.39 -2.33
C ALA A 15 9.71 -8.61 -1.58
N LEU A 16 11.03 -8.69 -1.42
CA LEU A 16 11.69 -9.81 -0.75
C LEU A 16 11.25 -9.95 0.71
N THR A 17 11.22 -8.86 1.48
CA THR A 17 10.79 -8.86 2.89
C THR A 17 9.34 -9.32 3.03
N THR A 18 8.44 -8.88 2.13
CA THR A 18 7.03 -9.27 2.14
C THR A 18 6.86 -10.76 1.81
N ILE A 19 7.54 -11.25 0.77
CA ILE A 19 7.53 -12.68 0.40
C ILE A 19 8.10 -13.52 1.53
N PHE A 20 9.20 -13.09 2.13
CA PHE A 20 9.85 -13.78 3.25
C PHE A 20 8.94 -13.84 4.48
N ALA A 21 8.34 -12.72 4.87
CA ALA A 21 7.40 -12.67 5.99
C ALA A 21 6.15 -13.52 5.76
N GLY A 22 5.55 -13.42 4.56
CA GLY A 22 4.42 -14.26 4.15
C GLY A 22 4.78 -15.75 4.10
N GLY A 23 5.96 -16.08 3.59
CA GLY A 23 6.48 -17.45 3.55
C GLY A 23 6.66 -18.04 4.95
N ILE A 24 7.26 -17.29 5.88
CA ILE A 24 7.36 -17.71 7.29
C ILE A 24 5.97 -17.90 7.90
N SER A 25 5.04 -16.98 7.64
CA SER A 25 3.66 -17.07 8.11
C SER A 25 2.99 -18.37 7.66
N LEU A 26 3.14 -18.74 6.38
CA LEU A 26 2.66 -20.01 5.83
C LEU A 26 3.32 -21.23 6.48
N LEU A 27 4.65 -21.20 6.68
CA LEU A 27 5.38 -22.30 7.32
C LEU A 27 4.95 -22.52 8.77
N VAL A 28 4.70 -21.44 9.52
CA VAL A 28 4.20 -21.52 10.90
C VAL A 28 2.81 -22.16 10.94
N VAL A 29 1.91 -21.74 10.05
CA VAL A 29 0.56 -22.29 9.97
C VAL A 29 0.60 -23.78 9.58
N ALA A 30 1.36 -24.13 8.54
CA ALA A 30 1.53 -25.50 8.09
C ALA A 30 2.17 -26.38 9.17
N GLY A 31 3.16 -25.86 9.92
CA GLY A 31 3.79 -26.55 11.04
C GLY A 31 2.81 -26.80 12.19
N ALA A 32 2.00 -25.81 12.57
CA ALA A 32 0.95 -25.99 13.57
C ALA A 32 -0.07 -27.05 13.15
N GLN A 33 -0.49 -27.04 11.89
CA GLN A 33 -1.43 -28.01 11.34
C GLN A 33 -0.82 -29.42 11.32
N GLY A 34 0.41 -29.57 10.83
CA GLY A 34 1.12 -30.86 10.78
C GLY A 34 1.37 -31.48 12.16
N LEU A 35 1.49 -30.64 13.21
CA LEU A 35 1.63 -31.09 14.59
C LEU A 35 0.27 -31.34 15.29
N GLY A 36 -0.86 -31.15 14.60
CA GLY A 36 -2.20 -31.27 15.20
C GLY A 36 -2.52 -30.18 16.23
N LYS A 37 -1.80 -29.06 16.19
CA LYS A 37 -1.89 -27.96 17.17
C LYS A 37 -2.68 -26.74 16.68
N ALA A 38 -3.09 -26.73 15.42
CA ALA A 38 -3.82 -25.61 14.82
C ALA A 38 -5.32 -25.55 15.21
N GLY A 39 -5.86 -26.60 15.85
CA GLY A 39 -7.30 -26.73 16.08
C GLY A 39 -8.10 -26.93 14.78
N ASP A 40 -9.42 -27.11 14.91
CA ASP A 40 -10.34 -27.33 13.78
C ASP A 40 -10.90 -26.04 13.16
N ASP A 41 -10.70 -24.90 13.82
CA ASP A 41 -11.29 -23.63 13.39
C ASP A 41 -10.36 -22.87 12.42
N LEU A 42 -10.76 -22.76 11.16
CA LEU A 42 -10.02 -22.06 10.09
C LEU A 42 -9.82 -20.56 10.37
N ALA A 43 -10.57 -19.96 11.31
CA ALA A 43 -10.35 -18.60 11.79
C ALA A 43 -9.07 -18.46 12.65
N VAL A 44 -8.49 -19.58 13.09
CA VAL A 44 -7.28 -19.68 13.93
C VAL A 44 -5.97 -19.58 13.13
N LEU A 45 -6.02 -19.49 11.79
CA LEU A 45 -4.81 -19.39 10.94
C LEU A 45 -4.12 -18.01 10.99
N ARG A 46 -4.18 -17.31 12.13
CA ARG A 46 -3.36 -16.14 12.44
C ARG A 46 -2.03 -16.63 12.99
N THR A 47 -0.95 -16.38 12.26
CA THR A 47 0.41 -16.76 12.67
C THR A 47 0.75 -16.34 14.10
N THR A 48 0.38 -15.13 14.50
CA THR A 48 0.63 -14.60 15.85
C THR A 48 -0.15 -15.34 16.94
N SER A 49 -1.36 -15.82 16.64
CA SER A 49 -2.18 -16.62 17.56
C SER A 49 -1.69 -18.06 17.67
N LEU A 50 -1.12 -18.60 16.59
CA LEU A 50 -0.58 -19.96 16.56
C LEU A 50 0.80 -20.09 17.21
N MET A 51 1.56 -19.00 17.30
CA MET A 51 2.90 -19.01 17.88
C MET A 51 2.94 -19.61 19.29
N GLY A 52 1.99 -19.29 20.17
CA GLY A 52 1.94 -19.83 21.54
C GLY A 52 1.70 -21.34 21.62
N SER A 53 1.14 -21.95 20.57
CA SER A 53 0.96 -23.41 20.50
C SER A 53 2.26 -24.15 20.12
N ILE A 54 3.17 -23.47 19.41
CA ILE A 54 4.39 -24.06 18.85
C ILE A 54 5.61 -23.69 19.70
N LEU A 55 5.67 -22.47 20.21
CA LEU A 55 6.82 -21.90 20.92
C LEU A 55 6.63 -21.93 22.43
N SER A 56 7.73 -21.82 23.18
CA SER A 56 7.67 -21.61 24.62
C SER A 56 7.14 -20.21 24.95
N PRO A 57 6.50 -19.99 26.11
CA PRO A 57 5.95 -18.68 26.49
C PRO A 57 6.98 -17.54 26.54
N GLN A 58 8.25 -17.86 26.80
CA GLN A 58 9.36 -16.90 26.76
C GLN A 58 9.69 -16.51 25.33
N MET A 59 9.76 -17.48 24.41
CA MET A 59 10.04 -17.23 22.99
C MET A 59 8.89 -16.46 22.32
N GLU A 60 7.64 -16.82 22.60
CA GLU A 60 6.47 -16.12 22.08
C GLU A 60 6.51 -14.62 22.42
N ARG A 61 6.71 -14.29 23.70
CA ARG A 61 6.84 -12.90 24.16
C ARG A 61 8.01 -12.18 23.49
N GLY A 62 9.15 -12.86 23.36
CA GLY A 62 10.32 -12.32 22.67
C GLY A 62 10.03 -11.97 21.21
N PHE A 63 9.40 -12.88 20.46
CA PHE A 63 9.04 -12.63 19.06
C PHE A 63 7.96 -11.55 18.90
N MET A 64 6.95 -11.51 19.77
CA MET A 64 5.95 -10.43 19.75
C MET A 64 6.57 -9.06 20.01
N PHE A 65 7.55 -8.98 20.93
CA PHE A 65 8.32 -7.76 21.16
C PHE A 65 9.16 -7.38 19.92
N LEU A 66 9.86 -8.34 19.31
CA LEU A 66 10.64 -8.10 18.09
C LEU A 66 9.76 -7.66 16.92
N LEU A 67 8.56 -8.22 16.77
CA LEU A 67 7.58 -7.79 15.77
C LEU A 67 7.13 -6.34 16.01
N ALA A 68 6.90 -5.95 17.27
CA ALA A 68 6.57 -4.57 17.61
C ALA A 68 7.72 -3.60 17.26
N VAL A 69 8.96 -3.98 17.56
CA VAL A 69 10.15 -3.18 17.19
C VAL A 69 10.30 -3.09 15.67
N ALA A 70 10.08 -4.19 14.94
CA ALA A 70 10.18 -4.23 13.48
C ALA A 70 9.12 -3.37 12.76
N ALA A 71 7.95 -3.14 13.37
CA ALA A 71 6.92 -2.27 12.81
C ALA A 71 7.25 -0.76 12.93
N PHE A 72 8.15 -0.38 13.84
CA PHE A 72 8.47 1.01 14.15
C PHE A 72 9.04 1.79 12.96
N PRO A 73 10.04 1.29 12.22
CA PRO A 73 10.60 1.99 11.06
C PRO A 73 9.56 2.31 9.98
N SER A 74 8.64 1.38 9.67
CA SER A 74 7.59 1.62 8.69
C SER A 74 6.60 2.69 9.12
N ALA A 75 6.23 2.72 10.41
CA ALA A 75 5.33 3.74 10.95
C ALA A 75 5.98 5.14 10.93
N CYS A 76 7.26 5.22 11.31
CA CYS A 76 8.04 6.47 11.26
C CYS A 76 8.22 6.98 9.83
N PHE A 77 8.57 6.11 8.88
CA PHE A 77 8.76 6.49 7.48
C PHE A 77 7.46 6.98 6.84
N SER A 78 6.35 6.28 7.06
CA SER A 78 5.03 6.71 6.57
C SER A 78 4.65 8.10 7.08
N SER A 79 4.87 8.36 8.38
CA SER A 79 4.62 9.66 9.00
C SER A 79 5.51 10.77 8.44
N PHE A 80 6.78 10.46 8.16
CA PHE A 80 7.70 11.39 7.52
C PHE A 80 7.27 11.77 6.10
N ILE A 81 6.84 10.80 5.29
CA ILE A 81 6.32 11.07 3.95
C ILE A 81 5.04 11.91 4.03
N ALA A 82 4.08 11.54 4.89
CA ALA A 82 2.86 12.32 5.09
C ALA A 82 3.15 13.77 5.52
N ALA A 83 4.07 13.96 6.46
CA ALA A 83 4.47 15.29 6.92
C ALA A 83 5.07 16.14 5.79
N ASN A 84 5.91 15.54 4.94
CA ASN A 84 6.47 16.25 3.77
C ASN A 84 5.41 16.51 2.69
N SER A 85 4.46 15.61 2.50
CA SER A 85 3.31 15.84 1.63
C SER A 85 2.51 17.05 2.11
N PHE A 86 2.17 17.16 3.41
CA PHE A 86 1.46 18.34 3.93
C PHE A 86 2.26 19.64 3.73
N LYS A 87 3.57 19.64 4.01
CA LYS A 87 4.42 20.83 3.80
C LYS A 87 4.43 21.30 2.35
N THR A 88 4.36 20.36 1.41
CA THR A 88 4.48 20.64 -0.03
C THR A 88 3.15 20.95 -0.70
N THR A 89 2.06 20.28 -0.31
CA THR A 89 0.74 20.44 -0.95
C THR A 89 -0.19 21.39 -0.20
N LEU A 90 -0.05 21.49 1.13
CA LEU A 90 -0.89 22.30 2.01
C LEU A 90 -0.03 23.11 2.98
N PRO A 91 0.75 24.12 2.49
CA PRO A 91 1.78 24.79 3.28
C PRO A 91 1.25 25.56 4.51
N LYS A 92 -0.06 25.84 4.55
CA LYS A 92 -0.73 26.49 5.69
C LYS A 92 -1.14 25.51 6.79
N VAL A 93 -1.04 24.19 6.56
CA VAL A 93 -1.43 23.15 7.51
C VAL A 93 -0.21 22.68 8.27
N ASN A 94 -0.28 22.69 9.61
CA ASN A 94 0.83 22.25 10.45
C ASN A 94 0.97 20.71 10.40
N PRO A 95 2.09 20.18 9.86
CA PRO A 95 2.27 18.74 9.70
C PRO A 95 2.29 17.96 11.02
N PHE A 96 2.78 18.57 12.11
CA PHE A 96 2.83 17.92 13.42
C PHE A 96 1.43 17.71 13.98
N ILE A 97 0.54 18.70 13.82
CA ILE A 97 -0.86 18.58 14.27
C ILE A 97 -1.56 17.52 13.43
N THR A 98 -1.44 17.57 12.10
CA THR A 98 -2.15 16.63 11.22
C THR A 98 -1.65 15.19 11.36
N CYS A 99 -0.33 14.98 11.42
CA CYS A 99 0.22 13.64 11.70
C CYS A 99 -0.14 13.18 13.12
N GLY A 100 -0.13 14.09 14.10
CA GLY A 100 -0.55 13.80 15.47
C GLY A 100 -2.01 13.37 15.59
N LEU A 101 -2.92 14.00 14.85
CA LEU A 101 -4.31 13.58 14.72
C LEU A 101 -4.43 12.18 14.08
N GLY A 102 -3.62 11.90 13.06
CA GLY A 102 -3.53 10.56 12.48
C GLY A 102 -3.06 9.50 13.49
N THR A 103 -2.10 9.83 14.35
CA THR A 103 -1.65 8.98 15.46
C THR A 103 -2.77 8.75 16.46
N ALA A 104 -3.49 9.79 16.88
CA ALA A 104 -4.61 9.67 17.81
C ALA A 104 -5.73 8.78 17.23
N GLY A 105 -6.06 8.95 15.94
CA GLY A 105 -7.01 8.08 15.24
C GLY A 105 -6.54 6.62 15.18
N SER A 106 -5.24 6.39 14.95
CA SER A 106 -4.65 5.05 14.95
C SER A 106 -4.74 4.40 16.34
N VAL A 107 -4.50 5.14 17.42
CA VAL A 107 -4.70 4.66 18.80
C VAL A 107 -6.16 4.28 19.04
N ALA A 108 -7.11 5.10 18.59
CA ALA A 108 -8.53 4.78 18.70
C ALA A 108 -8.92 3.51 17.92
N LEU A 109 -8.36 3.30 16.72
CA LEU A 109 -8.56 2.08 15.92
C LEU A 109 -8.01 0.82 16.61
N VAL A 110 -6.90 0.95 17.33
CA VAL A 110 -6.32 -0.14 18.13
C VAL A 110 -7.22 -0.47 19.33
N ILE A 111 -7.63 0.55 20.09
CA ILE A 111 -8.47 0.37 21.29
C ILE A 111 -9.84 -0.23 20.92
N SER A 112 -10.41 0.19 19.78
CA SER A 112 -11.70 -0.33 19.29
C SER A 112 -11.63 -1.72 18.67
N GLY A 113 -10.44 -2.30 18.49
CA GLY A 113 -10.24 -3.64 17.92
C GLY A 113 -10.35 -3.69 16.39
N TYR A 114 -10.73 -2.61 15.70
CA TYR A 114 -10.78 -2.55 14.24
C TYR A 114 -9.41 -2.79 13.58
N ALA A 115 -8.33 -2.36 14.23
CA ALA A 115 -6.96 -2.66 13.79
C ALA A 115 -6.65 -4.17 13.77
N GLY A 116 -7.40 -4.99 14.51
CA GLY A 116 -7.27 -6.44 14.54
C GLY A 116 -7.77 -7.16 13.28
N ASN A 117 -8.45 -6.47 12.36
CA ASN A 117 -8.83 -6.99 11.05
C ASN A 117 -7.81 -6.57 9.98
N ALA A 118 -6.59 -7.09 10.08
CA ALA A 118 -5.50 -6.78 9.15
C ALA A 118 -5.89 -7.04 7.69
N ALA A 119 -6.55 -8.16 7.39
CA ALA A 119 -6.95 -8.52 6.03
C ALA A 119 -7.92 -7.49 5.41
N GLY A 120 -8.94 -7.06 6.17
CA GLY A 120 -9.87 -6.02 5.71
C GLY A 120 -9.17 -4.68 5.49
N VAL A 121 -8.31 -4.26 6.43
CA VAL A 121 -7.53 -3.02 6.33
C VAL A 121 -6.61 -3.03 5.10
N PHE A 122 -5.84 -4.10 4.89
CA PHE A 122 -4.97 -4.24 3.73
C PHE A 122 -5.74 -4.29 2.41
N THR A 123 -6.95 -4.86 2.40
CA THR A 123 -7.80 -4.88 1.19
C THR A 123 -8.28 -3.48 0.82
N ILE A 124 -8.75 -2.67 1.77
CA ILE A 124 -9.19 -1.29 1.51
C ILE A 124 -8.01 -0.41 1.08
N ILE A 125 -6.88 -0.50 1.79
CA ILE A 125 -5.68 0.25 1.47
C ILE A 125 -5.18 -0.15 0.07
N GLY A 126 -5.08 -1.44 -0.20
CA GLY A 126 -4.65 -1.95 -1.50
C GLY A 126 -5.60 -1.58 -2.63
N ALA A 127 -6.91 -1.54 -2.38
CA ALA A 127 -7.90 -1.05 -3.35
C ALA A 127 -7.69 0.41 -3.73
N SER A 128 -7.30 1.26 -2.76
CA SER A 128 -7.05 2.69 -2.99
C SER A 128 -5.70 2.98 -3.64
N PHE A 129 -4.63 2.33 -3.18
CA PHE A 129 -3.28 2.56 -3.71
C PHE A 129 -2.99 1.80 -5.01
N GLY A 130 -3.62 0.64 -5.23
CA GLY A 130 -3.50 -0.13 -6.47
C GLY A 130 -3.62 0.73 -7.73
N PRO A 131 -4.74 1.46 -7.94
CA PRO A 131 -4.93 2.24 -9.15
C PRO A 131 -4.03 3.47 -9.24
N VAL A 132 -3.62 4.04 -8.10
CA VAL A 132 -2.61 5.10 -8.07
C VAL A 132 -1.27 4.58 -8.60
N CYS A 133 -0.82 3.43 -8.10
CA CYS A 133 0.40 2.79 -8.56
C CYS A 133 0.29 2.40 -10.06
N GLY A 134 -0.87 1.93 -10.51
CA GLY A 134 -1.13 1.62 -11.91
C GLY A 134 -1.02 2.86 -12.80
N ALA A 135 -1.67 3.95 -12.42
CA ALA A 135 -1.60 5.22 -13.15
C ALA A 135 -0.16 5.79 -13.19
N ILE A 136 0.56 5.76 -12.07
CA ILE A 136 1.98 6.19 -12.01
C ILE A 136 2.84 5.32 -12.92
N ALA A 137 2.63 4.00 -12.94
CA ALA A 137 3.37 3.10 -13.81
C ALA A 137 3.10 3.37 -15.29
N ALA A 138 1.84 3.66 -15.66
CA ALA A 138 1.49 4.04 -17.03
C ALA A 138 2.13 5.39 -17.42
N ASP A 139 2.03 6.40 -16.56
CA ASP A 139 2.64 7.72 -16.76
C ASP A 139 4.17 7.62 -16.93
N TYR A 140 4.83 6.81 -16.08
CA TYR A 140 6.27 6.54 -16.18
C TYR A 140 6.67 5.93 -17.53
N LEU A 141 5.89 4.98 -18.06
CA LEU A 141 6.17 4.37 -19.35
C LEU A 141 5.92 5.33 -20.52
N LEU A 142 4.84 6.12 -20.47
CA LEU A 142 4.52 7.12 -21.47
C LEU A 142 5.55 8.26 -21.48
N ALA A 143 6.09 8.63 -20.32
CA ALA A 143 7.16 9.62 -20.17
C ALA A 143 8.57 9.06 -20.47
N GLY A 144 8.68 7.96 -21.21
CA GLY A 144 9.98 7.41 -21.64
C GLY A 144 10.83 6.85 -20.49
N LYS A 145 10.20 6.29 -19.45
CA LYS A 145 10.85 5.80 -18.22
C LYS A 145 11.50 6.91 -17.38
N GLY A 146 10.95 8.13 -17.50
CA GLY A 146 11.29 9.29 -16.69
C GLY A 146 10.13 9.75 -15.81
N TRP A 147 10.41 10.71 -14.93
CA TRP A 147 9.34 11.39 -14.20
C TRP A 147 8.78 12.52 -15.08
N ALA A 148 7.48 12.46 -15.39
CA ALA A 148 6.81 13.46 -16.24
C ALA A 148 6.75 14.86 -15.62
N GLY A 149 6.97 14.99 -14.31
CA GLY A 149 6.80 16.25 -13.57
C GLY A 149 5.37 16.45 -13.06
N PRO A 150 5.12 17.52 -12.29
CA PRO A 150 3.79 17.81 -11.76
C PRO A 150 2.86 18.31 -12.88
N ARG A 151 1.59 17.91 -12.82
CA ARG A 151 0.55 18.36 -13.77
C ARG A 151 -0.28 19.48 -13.18
N ALA A 152 -0.74 20.38 -14.04
CA ALA A 152 -1.53 21.55 -13.65
C ALA A 152 -2.91 21.13 -13.13
N GLY A 153 -3.27 21.62 -11.93
CA GLY A 153 -4.61 21.51 -11.38
C GLY A 153 -5.16 20.07 -11.34
N PHE A 154 -6.31 19.87 -11.98
CA PHE A 154 -7.00 18.59 -12.04
C PHE A 154 -6.57 17.82 -13.28
N ASN A 155 -6.11 16.57 -13.14
CA ASN A 155 -5.77 15.67 -14.25
C ASN A 155 -6.86 14.61 -14.46
N PRO A 156 -7.73 14.73 -15.49
CA PRO A 156 -8.81 13.78 -15.75
C PRO A 156 -8.35 12.33 -15.89
N ALA A 157 -7.27 12.08 -16.63
CA ALA A 157 -6.70 10.75 -16.80
C ALA A 157 -6.37 10.08 -15.44
N GLY A 158 -5.76 10.82 -14.52
CA GLY A 158 -5.45 10.34 -13.17
C GLY A 158 -6.69 10.06 -12.32
N TRP A 159 -7.63 11.01 -12.28
CA TRP A 159 -8.83 10.88 -11.44
C TRP A 159 -9.77 9.77 -11.89
N ILE A 160 -10.02 9.63 -13.19
CA ILE A 160 -10.86 8.55 -13.72
C ILE A 160 -10.22 7.19 -13.42
N SER A 161 -8.91 7.07 -13.65
CA SER A 161 -8.16 5.84 -13.35
C SER A 161 -8.23 5.46 -11.88
N TRP A 162 -8.12 6.45 -10.98
CA TRP A 162 -8.25 6.23 -9.54
C TRP A 162 -9.67 5.79 -9.14
N ILE A 163 -10.72 6.50 -9.57
CA ILE A 163 -12.11 6.20 -9.18
C ILE A 163 -12.51 4.81 -9.66
N VAL A 164 -12.29 4.51 -10.95
CA VAL A 164 -12.73 3.24 -11.53
C VAL A 164 -11.91 2.08 -10.97
N GLY A 165 -10.59 2.26 -10.84
CA GLY A 165 -9.76 1.24 -10.23
C GLY A 165 -10.06 1.02 -8.74
N PHE A 166 -10.39 2.06 -7.98
CA PHE A 166 -10.84 1.92 -6.60
C PHE A 166 -12.15 1.15 -6.51
N ALA A 167 -13.13 1.44 -7.38
CA ALA A 167 -14.38 0.70 -7.43
C ALA A 167 -14.16 -0.80 -7.70
N VAL A 168 -13.21 -1.14 -8.57
CA VAL A 168 -12.81 -2.53 -8.85
C VAL A 168 -12.10 -3.17 -7.65
N GLY A 169 -11.17 -2.45 -7.02
CA GLY A 169 -10.46 -2.96 -5.84
C GLY A 169 -11.35 -3.10 -4.61
N ALA A 170 -12.34 -2.22 -4.45
CA ALA A 170 -13.29 -2.22 -3.34
C ALA A 170 -14.52 -3.09 -3.61
N PHE A 171 -14.59 -3.79 -4.74
CA PHE A 171 -15.75 -4.59 -5.15
C PHE A 171 -16.18 -5.60 -4.08
N ASN A 172 -15.23 -6.18 -3.35
CA ASN A 172 -15.50 -7.16 -2.29
C ASN A 172 -16.12 -6.54 -1.01
N PHE A 173 -16.33 -5.22 -0.96
CA PHE A 173 -17.12 -4.57 0.09
C PHE A 173 -18.60 -4.42 -0.28
N ILE A 174 -18.98 -4.69 -1.53
CA ILE A 174 -20.37 -4.62 -1.98
C ILE A 174 -21.15 -5.82 -1.43
N PRO A 175 -22.26 -5.59 -0.68
CA PRO A 175 -23.18 -6.64 -0.27
C PRO A 175 -23.84 -7.31 -1.48
N ALA A 176 -24.08 -8.62 -1.42
CA ALA A 176 -24.75 -9.39 -2.48
C ALA A 176 -24.08 -9.30 -3.88
N ARG A 177 -22.75 -9.18 -3.91
CA ARG A 177 -21.97 -9.19 -5.15
C ARG A 177 -22.09 -10.54 -5.90
N PRO A 178 -22.04 -10.53 -7.24
CA PRO A 178 -22.18 -11.74 -8.06
C PRO A 178 -20.95 -12.66 -8.02
N PHE A 179 -19.78 -12.15 -7.66
CA PHE A 179 -18.54 -12.92 -7.53
C PHE A 179 -17.57 -12.21 -6.57
N ASP A 180 -16.51 -12.90 -6.15
CA ASP A 180 -15.40 -12.31 -5.41
C ASP A 180 -14.30 -11.87 -6.37
N MET A 181 -13.92 -10.59 -6.32
CA MET A 181 -12.78 -10.07 -7.08
C MET A 181 -11.49 -10.76 -6.61
N PRO A 182 -10.79 -11.52 -7.46
CA PRO A 182 -9.53 -12.13 -7.10
C PRO A 182 -8.44 -11.06 -7.05
N CYS A 183 -7.56 -11.16 -6.04
CA CYS A 183 -6.45 -10.24 -5.84
C CYS A 183 -6.83 -8.74 -6.03
N PRO A 184 -7.78 -8.18 -5.27
CA PRO A 184 -8.35 -6.86 -5.55
C PRO A 184 -7.32 -5.73 -5.75
N PRO A 185 -6.20 -5.64 -5.01
CA PRO A 185 -5.17 -4.63 -5.25
C PRO A 185 -4.53 -4.72 -6.64
N VAL A 186 -4.34 -5.95 -7.16
CA VAL A 186 -3.78 -6.20 -8.49
C VAL A 186 -4.78 -5.84 -9.58
N ALA A 187 -6.05 -6.23 -9.41
CA ALA A 187 -7.11 -5.83 -10.32
C ALA A 187 -7.23 -4.30 -10.40
N ALA A 188 -7.21 -3.62 -9.25
CA ALA A 188 -7.25 -2.17 -9.17
C ALA A 188 -6.03 -1.50 -9.84
N PHE A 189 -4.83 -2.07 -9.66
CA PHE A 189 -3.62 -1.65 -10.36
C PHE A 189 -3.78 -1.75 -11.88
N LEU A 190 -4.22 -2.89 -12.39
CA LEU A 190 -4.38 -3.11 -13.83
C LEU A 190 -5.39 -2.15 -14.44
N VAL A 191 -6.51 -1.93 -13.77
CA VAL A 191 -7.54 -0.98 -14.22
C VAL A 191 -7.00 0.45 -14.22
N GLY A 192 -6.32 0.87 -13.15
CA GLY A 192 -5.70 2.20 -13.09
C GLY A 192 -4.64 2.39 -14.18
N PHE A 193 -3.83 1.37 -14.45
CA PHE A 193 -2.81 1.38 -15.50
C PHE A 193 -3.43 1.51 -16.89
N VAL A 194 -4.38 0.64 -17.24
CA VAL A 194 -4.98 0.59 -18.58
C VAL A 194 -5.77 1.87 -18.85
N LEU A 195 -6.58 2.33 -17.90
CA LEU A 195 -7.36 3.56 -18.08
C LEU A 195 -6.45 4.77 -18.22
N TYR A 196 -5.42 4.90 -17.38
CA TYR A 196 -4.52 6.04 -17.49
C TYR A 196 -3.84 6.05 -18.86
N PHE A 197 -3.34 4.90 -19.30
CA PHE A 197 -2.67 4.76 -20.59
C PHE A 197 -3.57 5.17 -21.77
N LEU A 198 -4.83 4.72 -21.79
CA LEU A 198 -5.79 5.04 -22.85
C LEU A 198 -6.20 6.52 -22.82
N LEU A 199 -6.51 7.05 -21.63
CA LEU A 199 -6.95 8.44 -21.46
C LEU A 199 -5.81 9.42 -21.76
N ALA A 200 -4.58 9.09 -21.39
CA ALA A 200 -3.40 9.87 -21.73
C ALA A 200 -3.17 9.93 -23.24
N LYS A 201 -3.29 8.79 -23.94
CA LYS A 201 -3.24 8.75 -25.41
C LYS A 201 -4.39 9.49 -26.10
N ALA A 202 -5.53 9.63 -25.42
CA ALA A 202 -6.64 10.45 -25.87
C ALA A 202 -6.45 11.95 -25.57
N GLY A 203 -5.31 12.37 -25.01
CA GLY A 203 -5.02 13.77 -24.70
C GLY A 203 -5.77 14.30 -23.48
N MET A 204 -6.30 13.43 -22.61
CA MET A 204 -7.02 13.82 -21.40
C MET A 204 -6.10 14.11 -20.21
N GLU A 205 -4.82 14.30 -20.49
CA GLU A 205 -3.81 14.68 -19.53
C GLU A 205 -3.74 16.19 -19.35
N SER A 206 -3.68 16.64 -18.11
CA SER A 206 -3.41 18.05 -17.84
C SER A 206 -1.95 18.41 -18.12
N ARG A 207 -1.75 19.67 -18.51
CA ARG A 207 -0.46 20.25 -18.88
C ARG A 207 0.58 20.01 -17.79
N VAL A 208 1.76 19.52 -18.18
CA VAL A 208 2.93 19.43 -17.31
C VAL A 208 3.40 20.85 -16.93
N LEU A 209 3.71 21.05 -15.66
CA LEU A 209 4.25 22.31 -15.16
C LEU A 209 5.79 22.30 -15.17
N PRO A 210 6.43 23.42 -15.55
CA PRO A 210 7.88 23.51 -15.52
C PRO A 210 8.39 23.39 -14.08
N MET A 211 9.44 22.60 -13.90
CA MET A 211 10.15 22.45 -12.64
C MET A 211 11.43 23.28 -12.66
N PRO A 212 11.77 24.01 -11.58
CA PRO A 212 13.08 24.64 -11.46
C PRO A 212 14.18 23.57 -11.53
N GLY A 213 14.99 23.59 -12.60
CA GLY A 213 16.17 22.72 -12.76
C GLY A 213 15.95 21.33 -13.35
N GLY A 214 14.79 21.04 -13.96
CA GLY A 214 14.55 19.78 -14.68
C GLY A 214 14.67 19.93 -16.20
N GLU A 215 15.29 18.97 -16.87
CA GLU A 215 15.28 18.86 -18.34
C GLU A 215 13.83 18.60 -18.80
N GLN A 216 13.29 19.53 -19.59
CA GLN A 216 11.91 19.45 -20.09
C GLN A 216 11.85 18.35 -21.15
N PRO A 217 10.91 17.39 -21.08
CA PRO A 217 10.61 16.54 -22.23
C PRO A 217 10.21 17.46 -23.39
N ALA A 218 10.84 17.26 -24.55
CA ALA A 218 10.50 18.00 -25.76
C ALA A 218 8.99 17.84 -26.03
N ALA A 219 8.29 18.96 -26.16
CA ALA A 219 6.92 18.95 -26.63
C ALA A 219 6.93 18.51 -28.10
N GLU A 220 6.30 17.37 -28.39
CA GLU A 220 5.79 17.07 -29.74
C GLU A 220 4.33 17.53 -29.85
#